data_AF-A0A2A6REG2-F1
#
_entry.id   AF-A0A2A6REG2-F1
#
_cell.length_a   1.000
_cell.length_b   1.000
_cell.length_c   1.000
_cell.angle_alpha   90.00
_cell.angle_beta   90.00
_cell.angle_gamma   90.00
#
_symmetry.space_group_name_H-M   'P 1'
#
loop_
_entity.id
_entity.type
_entity.pdbx_description
1 polymer ?
#
loop_
_entity_poly.entity_id
_entity_poly.type
_entity_poly.pdbx_seq_one_letter_code
_entity_poly.pdbx_strand_id
1 'polypeptide(L)'
;MTIQEHDFARVQVLQRPTVEYLPSPLPEEQPSQPTPMQAYPYDCFISYHAPDREVARWLTNQLRQAGLRPWFDQDEILTGQLWMERVEEGLTQARATLVLIGPHGVGRWQRQEAYVAIRQAMSAPDQRPVIPVLLPGGDRHGLPLLLDSFSWVDLSQGLDDPATFARLLAGLE
;
A
#
# COMPACT_ATOMS: atom_id res chain seq x y z
N MET A 1 -53.68 -48.93 -43.61
CA MET A 1 -52.56 -49.90 -43.63
C MET A 1 -51.30 -49.06 -43.66
N THR A 2 -50.63 -49.01 -42.52
CA THR A 2 -49.54 -48.09 -42.15
C THR A 2 -48.22 -48.52 -42.76
N ILE A 3 -47.48 -47.59 -43.38
CA ILE A 3 -46.05 -47.75 -43.73
C ILE A 3 -45.41 -46.36 -43.50
N GLN A 4 -44.81 -46.19 -42.31
CA GLN A 4 -43.36 -46.14 -42.03
C GLN A 4 -42.69 -44.88 -42.59
N GLU A 5 -42.49 -43.88 -41.74
CA GLU A 5 -41.29 -43.67 -40.90
C GLU A 5 -40.12 -43.07 -41.71
N HIS A 6 -39.90 -41.80 -41.36
CA HIS A 6 -38.88 -40.88 -41.83
C HIS A 6 -37.47 -41.49 -41.82
N ASP A 7 -36.85 -41.52 -43.00
CA ASP A 7 -35.41 -41.73 -43.12
C ASP A 7 -34.69 -40.39 -42.93
N PHE A 8 -33.73 -40.38 -42.01
CA PHE A 8 -32.98 -39.21 -41.55
C PHE A 8 -32.01 -38.75 -42.64
N ALA A 9 -32.40 -37.74 -43.42
CA ALA A 9 -31.50 -37.08 -44.34
C ALA A 9 -30.35 -36.39 -43.59
N ARG A 10 -29.14 -36.91 -43.82
CA ARG A 10 -27.81 -36.37 -43.49
C ARG A 10 -27.79 -34.84 -43.36
N VAL A 11 -27.59 -34.35 -42.14
CA VAL A 11 -27.17 -32.95 -41.92
C VAL A 11 -25.76 -32.80 -42.49
N GLN A 12 -25.62 -32.12 -43.63
CA GLN A 12 -24.33 -31.63 -44.09
C GLN A 12 -23.81 -30.63 -43.06
N VAL A 13 -22.70 -30.98 -42.41
CA VAL A 13 -21.91 -30.05 -41.59
C VAL A 13 -21.39 -28.97 -42.54
N LEU A 14 -22.00 -27.78 -42.50
CA LEU A 14 -21.46 -26.60 -43.16
C LEU A 14 -20.05 -26.37 -42.59
N GLN A 15 -19.03 -26.56 -43.43
CA GLN A 15 -17.66 -26.18 -43.08
C GLN A 15 -17.65 -24.67 -42.81
N ARG A 16 -17.34 -24.29 -41.57
CA ARG A 16 -17.17 -22.89 -41.20
C ARG A 16 -15.96 -22.34 -41.98
N PRO A 17 -16.06 -21.16 -42.61
CA PRO A 17 -14.90 -20.56 -43.26
C PRO A 17 -13.85 -20.27 -42.19
N THR A 18 -12.62 -20.74 -42.42
CA THR A 18 -11.44 -20.37 -41.63
C THR A 18 -11.16 -18.90 -41.90
N VAL A 19 -11.43 -18.04 -40.91
CA VAL A 19 -10.92 -16.67 -40.91
C VAL A 19 -9.45 -16.75 -40.53
N GLU A 20 -8.55 -16.52 -41.49
CA GLU A 20 -7.14 -16.33 -41.21
C GLU A 20 -6.98 -15.10 -40.31
N TYR A 21 -6.65 -15.34 -39.04
CA TYR A 21 -6.36 -14.29 -38.09
C TYR A 21 -4.96 -13.75 -38.40
N LEU A 22 -4.89 -12.65 -39.15
CA LEU A 22 -3.67 -11.84 -39.20
C LEU A 22 -3.47 -11.25 -37.80
N PRO A 23 -2.32 -11.51 -37.13
CA PRO A 23 -2.06 -10.90 -35.84
C PRO A 23 -2.04 -9.38 -36.01
N SER A 24 -2.83 -8.68 -35.19
CA SER A 24 -2.75 -7.23 -35.07
C SER A 24 -1.28 -6.83 -34.85
N PRO A 25 -0.78 -5.76 -35.48
CA PRO A 25 0.56 -5.27 -35.16
C PRO A 25 0.61 -5.03 -33.66
N LEU A 26 1.63 -5.60 -33.00
CA LEU A 26 1.95 -5.31 -31.61
C LEU A 26 1.97 -3.78 -31.47
N PRO A 27 1.38 -3.20 -30.40
CA PRO A 27 1.53 -1.78 -30.15
C PRO A 27 3.02 -1.45 -30.22
N GLU A 28 3.41 -0.56 -31.13
CA GLU A 28 4.79 -0.07 -31.17
C GLU A 28 5.13 0.39 -29.75
N GLU A 29 6.19 -0.18 -29.15
CA GLU A 29 6.71 0.27 -27.87
C GLU A 29 7.13 1.73 -28.03
N GLN A 30 6.20 2.65 -27.75
CA GLN A 30 6.53 4.05 -27.62
C GLN A 30 7.52 4.14 -26.46
N PRO A 31 8.70 4.77 -26.65
CA PRO A 31 9.68 4.88 -25.58
C PRO A 31 8.98 5.50 -24.38
N SER A 32 8.95 4.73 -23.28
CA SER A 32 8.31 5.12 -22.04
C SER A 32 8.84 6.50 -21.65
N GLN A 33 7.99 7.51 -21.76
CA GLN A 33 8.31 8.82 -21.19
C GLN A 33 8.65 8.56 -19.72
N PRO A 34 9.75 9.11 -19.17
CA PRO A 34 9.98 9.01 -17.74
C PRO A 34 8.74 9.56 -17.04
N THR A 35 8.04 8.70 -16.29
CA THR A 35 6.91 9.10 -15.46
C THR A 35 7.34 10.33 -14.68
N PRO A 36 6.64 11.48 -14.78
CA PRO A 36 7.03 12.65 -14.01
C PRO A 36 7.13 12.21 -12.55
N MET A 37 8.30 12.41 -11.95
CA MET A 37 8.61 12.07 -10.57
C MET A 37 7.49 12.67 -9.72
N GLN A 38 6.58 11.82 -9.25
CA GLN A 38 5.32 12.25 -8.67
C GLN A 38 5.65 13.08 -7.44
N ALA A 39 5.38 14.38 -7.47
CA ALA A 39 5.69 15.27 -6.37
C ALA A 39 4.71 14.98 -5.23
N TYR A 40 5.09 14.07 -4.35
CA TYR A 40 4.31 13.75 -3.16
C TYR A 40 4.32 14.96 -2.20
N PRO A 41 3.15 15.49 -1.79
CA PRO A 41 3.08 16.57 -0.81
C PRO A 41 3.55 16.12 0.58
N TYR A 42 3.55 14.82 0.86
CA TYR A 42 4.04 14.24 2.10
C TYR A 42 5.18 13.24 1.84
N ASP A 43 6.19 13.29 2.70
CA ASP A 43 7.34 12.40 2.60
C ASP A 43 7.01 11.02 3.20
N CYS A 44 6.13 10.97 4.20
CA CYS A 44 5.61 9.73 4.75
C CYS A 44 4.20 9.85 5.31
N PHE A 45 3.46 8.74 5.30
CA PHE A 45 2.21 8.56 6.02
C PHE A 45 2.49 7.84 7.35
N ILE A 46 1.90 8.30 8.45
CA ILE A 46 2.08 7.71 9.78
C ILE A 46 0.87 6.85 10.16
N SER A 47 1.03 5.52 10.11
CA SER A 47 0.03 4.56 10.62
C SER A 47 0.39 4.13 12.04
N TYR A 48 -0.53 4.31 12.99
CA TYR A 48 -0.29 4.00 14.41
C TYR A 48 -1.55 3.50 15.10
N HIS A 49 -1.41 2.84 16.25
CA HIS A 49 -2.55 2.45 17.06
C HIS A 49 -3.02 3.64 17.90
N ALA A 50 -4.33 3.89 18.00
CA ALA A 50 -4.85 5.03 18.77
C ALA A 50 -4.31 5.14 20.22
N PRO A 51 -4.09 4.06 21.00
CA PRO A 51 -3.43 4.12 22.31
C PRO A 51 -1.96 4.58 22.26
N ASP A 52 -1.27 4.40 21.13
CA ASP A 52 0.14 4.79 20.95
C ASP A 52 0.28 6.21 20.36
N ARG A 53 -0.80 6.99 20.36
CA ARG A 53 -0.86 8.34 19.76
C ARG A 53 0.21 9.29 20.27
N GLU A 54 0.50 9.27 21.56
CA GLU A 54 1.45 10.21 22.16
C GLU A 54 2.88 9.95 21.64
N VAL A 55 3.28 8.68 21.56
CA VAL A 55 4.57 8.30 20.98
C VAL A 55 4.61 8.55 19.47
N ALA A 56 3.51 8.28 18.75
CA ALA A 56 3.40 8.59 17.33
C ALA A 56 3.55 10.11 17.07
N ARG A 57 2.88 10.95 17.86
CA ARG A 57 2.99 12.41 17.81
C ARG A 57 4.43 12.86 18.04
N TRP A 58 5.10 12.30 19.04
CA TRP A 58 6.49 12.60 19.33
C TRP A 58 7.38 12.30 18.12
N LEU A 59 7.26 11.11 17.54
CA LEU A 59 8.07 10.72 16.37
C LEU A 59 7.76 11.60 15.14
N THR A 60 6.48 11.90 14.90
CA THR A 60 6.05 12.84 13.85
C THR A 60 6.73 14.20 14.01
N ASN A 61 6.84 14.72 15.23
CA ASN A 61 7.52 16.00 15.49
C ASN A 61 9.04 15.91 15.25
N GLN A 62 9.68 14.79 15.58
CA GLN A 62 11.10 14.58 15.26
C GLN A 62 11.34 14.54 13.76
N LEU A 63 10.49 13.85 13.00
CA LEU A 63 10.57 13.83 11.53
C LEU A 63 10.41 15.24 10.94
N ARG A 64 9.50 16.05 11.48
CA ARG A 64 9.34 17.47 11.10
C ARG A 64 10.59 18.31 11.40
N GLN A 65 11.20 18.12 12.56
CA GLN A 65 12.46 18.79 12.90
C GLN A 65 13.61 18.40 11.98
N ALA A 66 13.57 17.18 11.41
CA ALA A 66 14.50 16.73 10.38
C ALA A 66 14.17 17.25 8.97
N GLY A 67 13.13 18.10 8.82
CA GLY A 67 12.77 18.73 7.55
C GLY A 67 11.78 17.93 6.69
N LEU A 68 11.24 16.83 7.21
CA LEU A 68 10.24 16.02 6.50
C LEU A 68 8.82 16.54 6.74
N ARG A 69 7.91 16.16 5.84
CA ARG A 69 6.48 16.46 5.84
C ARG A 69 5.69 15.16 6.10
N PRO A 70 5.59 14.70 7.35
CA PRO A 70 4.75 13.55 7.68
C PRO A 70 3.27 13.94 7.61
N TRP A 71 2.48 13.09 6.96
CA TRP A 71 1.02 13.10 7.05
C TRP A 71 0.61 12.42 8.37
N PHE A 72 -0.07 13.15 9.24
CA PHE A 72 -0.52 12.66 10.55
C PHE A 72 -1.99 12.99 10.76
N ASP A 73 -2.81 11.96 11.02
CA ASP A 73 -4.27 12.05 11.06
C ASP A 73 -4.81 13.17 11.97
N GLN A 74 -4.19 13.39 13.13
CA GLN A 74 -4.60 14.40 14.10
C GLN A 74 -4.41 15.84 13.61
N ASP A 75 -3.55 16.03 12.62
CA ASP A 75 -3.24 17.35 12.04
C ASP A 75 -4.01 17.55 10.73
N GLU A 76 -4.26 16.46 9.99
CA GLU A 76 -4.75 16.48 8.61
C GLU A 76 -6.26 16.19 8.46
N ILE A 77 -6.90 15.69 9.52
CA ILE A 77 -8.33 15.39 9.55
C ILE A 77 -9.04 16.40 10.45
N LEU A 78 -9.85 17.27 9.83
CA LEU A 78 -10.67 18.25 10.54
C LEU A 78 -11.95 17.60 11.08
N THR A 79 -12.49 18.16 12.16
CA THR A 79 -13.78 17.73 12.72
C THR A 79 -14.88 17.84 11.66
N GLY A 80 -15.65 16.75 11.51
CA GLY A 80 -16.74 16.68 10.53
C GLY A 80 -16.33 16.11 9.16
N GLN A 81 -15.05 15.86 8.92
CA GLN A 81 -14.60 15.13 7.72
C GLN A 81 -14.79 13.63 7.87
N LEU A 82 -14.99 12.94 6.74
CA LEU A 82 -14.99 11.49 6.70
C LEU A 82 -13.57 10.97 6.87
N TRP A 83 -13.31 10.37 8.03
CA TRP A 83 -11.99 9.86 8.42
C TRP A 83 -11.36 8.97 7.35
N MET A 84 -12.14 8.02 6.82
CA MET A 84 -11.67 7.03 5.85
C MET A 84 -11.19 7.67 4.56
N GLU A 85 -11.92 8.65 4.02
CA GLU A 85 -11.55 9.36 2.79
C GLU A 85 -10.24 10.11 2.96
N ARG A 86 -10.06 10.79 4.10
CA ARG A 86 -8.83 11.53 4.40
C ARG A 86 -7.62 10.62 4.59
N VAL A 87 -7.81 9.46 5.22
CA VAL A 87 -6.75 8.44 5.34
C VAL A 87 -6.35 7.90 3.96
N GLU A 88 -7.32 7.59 3.09
CA GLU A 88 -7.04 7.15 1.72
C GLU A 88 -6.28 8.22 0.94
N GLU A 89 -6.69 9.48 1.05
CA GLU A 89 -5.99 10.61 0.44
C GLU A 89 -4.55 10.73 0.97
N GLY A 90 -4.36 10.72 2.28
CA GLY A 90 -3.03 10.75 2.90
C GLY A 90 -2.13 9.62 2.43
N LEU A 91 -2.67 8.40 2.34
CA LEU A 91 -1.94 7.25 1.81
C LEU A 91 -1.55 7.44 0.34
N THR A 92 -2.39 8.03 -0.51
CA THR A 92 -2.05 8.31 -1.92
C THR A 92 -1.07 9.45 -2.10
N GLN A 93 -1.06 10.39 -1.15
CA GLN A 93 -0.27 11.62 -1.21
C GLN A 93 1.09 11.53 -0.50
N ALA A 94 1.38 10.39 0.14
CA ALA A 94 2.67 10.11 0.77
C ALA A 94 3.59 9.26 -0.10
N ARG A 95 4.87 9.61 -0.10
CA ARG A 95 5.94 8.86 -0.79
C ARG A 95 6.25 7.52 -0.12
N ALA A 96 6.14 7.45 1.20
CA ALA A 96 6.39 6.26 2.01
C ALA A 96 5.29 6.06 3.07
N THR A 97 5.22 4.87 3.67
CA THR A 97 4.35 4.61 4.83
C THR A 97 5.15 4.06 6.01
N LEU A 98 5.08 4.74 7.15
CA LEU A 98 5.56 4.23 8.43
C LEU A 98 4.42 3.51 9.15
N VAL A 99 4.65 2.25 9.51
CA VAL A 99 3.73 1.48 10.36
C VAL A 99 4.34 1.40 11.74
N LEU A 100 3.77 2.12 12.71
CA LEU A 100 4.29 2.18 14.07
C LEU A 100 3.68 1.07 14.94
N ILE A 101 4.52 0.22 15.53
CA ILE A 101 4.10 -0.90 16.37
C ILE A 101 4.47 -0.59 17.81
N GLY A 102 3.47 -0.17 18.60
CA GLY A 102 3.62 0.13 20.02
C GLY A 102 3.18 -0.99 20.95
N PRO A 103 3.22 -0.77 22.28
CA PRO A 103 2.99 -1.79 23.31
C PRO A 103 1.59 -2.38 23.30
N HIS A 104 0.64 -1.68 22.69
CA HIS A 104 -0.72 -2.15 22.53
C HIS A 104 -0.91 -3.04 21.29
N GLY A 105 0.21 -3.40 20.62
CA GLY A 105 0.22 -4.13 19.36
C GLY A 105 -0.50 -3.36 18.25
N VAL A 106 -0.85 -4.07 17.18
CA VAL A 106 -1.61 -3.48 16.08
C VAL A 106 -3.10 -3.63 16.35
N GLY A 107 -3.79 -2.52 16.56
CA GLY A 107 -5.23 -2.48 16.79
C GLY A 107 -6.05 -3.04 15.63
N ARG A 108 -7.33 -3.38 15.87
CA ARG A 108 -8.23 -3.87 14.79
C ARG A 108 -8.32 -2.88 13.62
N TRP A 109 -8.37 -1.59 13.94
CA TRP A 109 -8.45 -0.51 12.97
C TRP A 109 -7.10 -0.26 12.28
N GLN A 110 -6.01 -0.22 13.05
CA GLN A 110 -4.65 -0.14 12.50
C GLN A 110 -4.29 -1.35 11.63
N ARG A 111 -4.83 -2.54 11.91
CA ARG A 111 -4.67 -3.72 11.04
C ARG A 111 -5.33 -3.48 9.69
N GLN A 112 -6.48 -2.81 9.65
CA GLN A 112 -7.18 -2.49 8.41
C GLN A 112 -6.45 -1.40 7.63
N GLU A 113 -5.98 -0.35 8.31
CA GLU A 113 -5.16 0.72 7.73
C GLU A 113 -3.80 0.21 7.24
N ALA A 114 -3.09 -0.60 8.04
CA ALA A 114 -1.85 -1.24 7.65
C ALA A 114 -2.08 -2.21 6.48
N TYR A 115 -3.17 -2.98 6.46
CA TYR A 115 -3.48 -3.86 5.33
C TYR A 115 -3.77 -3.07 4.05
N VAL A 116 -4.50 -1.96 4.13
CA VAL A 116 -4.73 -1.05 2.98
C VAL A 116 -3.42 -0.41 2.53
N ALA A 117 -2.62 0.11 3.46
CA ALA A 117 -1.32 0.72 3.17
C ALA A 117 -0.35 -0.27 2.52
N ILE A 118 -0.23 -1.48 3.09
CA ILE A 118 0.60 -2.57 2.53
C ILE A 118 0.07 -2.97 1.15
N ARG A 119 -1.25 -3.12 0.99
CA ARG A 119 -1.83 -3.45 -0.31
C ARG A 119 -1.58 -2.38 -1.34
N GLN A 120 -1.69 -1.11 -0.98
CA GLN A 120 -1.43 0.01 -1.88
C GLN A 120 0.06 0.13 -2.21
N ALA A 121 0.95 -0.04 -1.23
CA ALA A 121 2.39 -0.09 -1.45
C ALA A 121 2.81 -1.23 -2.41
N MET A 122 2.20 -2.40 -2.28
CA MET A 122 2.45 -3.55 -3.15
C MET A 122 1.78 -3.45 -4.53
N SER A 123 0.71 -2.66 -4.66
CA SER A 123 -0.04 -2.52 -5.91
C SER A 123 0.32 -1.26 -6.70
N ALA A 124 1.02 -0.29 -6.07
CA ALA A 124 1.40 0.94 -6.73
C ALA A 124 2.56 0.70 -7.72
N PRO A 125 2.54 1.31 -8.91
CA PRO A 125 3.56 1.09 -9.94
C PRO A 125 4.98 1.45 -9.49
N ASP A 126 5.09 2.34 -8.52
CA ASP A 126 6.32 2.90 -7.98
C ASP A 126 6.80 2.23 -6.68
N GLN A 127 6.13 1.15 -6.23
CA GLN A 127 6.53 0.33 -5.09
C GLN A 127 6.87 1.13 -3.82
N ARG A 128 5.98 2.04 -3.43
CA ARG A 128 6.15 2.95 -2.29
C ARG A 128 6.59 2.19 -1.02
N PRO A 129 7.70 2.58 -0.37
CA PRO A 129 8.25 1.81 0.74
C PRO A 129 7.31 1.81 1.95
N VAL A 130 7.17 0.62 2.55
CA VAL A 130 6.56 0.43 3.87
C VAL A 130 7.67 0.14 4.85
N ILE A 131 7.76 0.94 5.91
CA ILE A 131 8.78 0.84 6.94
C ILE A 131 8.08 0.54 8.27
N PRO A 132 8.12 -0.71 8.73
CA PRO A 132 7.67 -1.04 10.08
C PRO A 132 8.65 -0.44 11.09
N VAL A 133 8.11 0.25 12.09
CA VAL A 133 8.87 0.88 13.18
C VAL A 133 8.42 0.30 14.50
N LEU A 134 9.29 -0.43 15.18
CA LEU A 134 9.02 -0.96 16.52
C LEU A 134 9.25 0.15 17.55
N LEU A 135 8.20 0.54 18.27
CA LEU A 135 8.26 1.55 19.32
C LEU A 135 8.61 0.91 20.68
N PRO A 136 9.01 1.71 21.70
CA PRO A 136 9.24 1.21 23.05
C PRO A 136 8.05 0.40 23.59
N GLY A 137 8.34 -0.81 24.07
CA GLY A 137 7.34 -1.74 24.57
C GLY A 137 6.52 -2.47 23.50
N GLY A 138 6.71 -2.16 22.22
CA GLY A 138 6.07 -2.86 21.10
C GLY A 138 6.55 -4.30 20.95
N ASP A 139 5.70 -5.12 20.34
CA ASP A 139 5.96 -6.53 20.08
C ASP A 139 5.72 -6.86 18.59
N ARG A 140 6.59 -7.70 18.03
CA ARG A 140 6.46 -8.22 16.66
C ARG A 140 5.49 -9.40 16.56
N HIS A 141 5.08 -9.98 17.68
CA HIS A 141 4.13 -11.09 17.68
C HIS A 141 2.71 -10.68 17.24
N GLY A 142 2.06 -11.58 16.50
CA GLY A 142 0.67 -11.39 16.06
C GLY A 142 0.49 -10.37 14.93
N LEU A 143 1.57 -9.96 14.28
CA LEU A 143 1.55 -9.08 13.13
C LEU A 143 1.24 -9.84 11.83
N PRO A 144 0.66 -9.17 10.82
CA PRO A 144 0.53 -9.76 9.50
C PRO A 144 1.90 -10.22 8.98
N LEU A 145 2.01 -11.48 8.53
CA LEU A 145 3.26 -12.08 8.02
C LEU A 145 3.96 -11.24 6.96
N LEU A 146 3.18 -10.45 6.22
CA LEU A 146 3.68 -9.57 5.19
C LEU A 146 4.58 -8.45 5.73
N LEU A 147 4.40 -8.03 6.99
CA LEU A 147 5.29 -7.07 7.65
C LEU A 147 6.70 -7.63 7.89
N ASP A 148 6.85 -8.95 8.04
CA ASP A 148 8.17 -9.58 8.23
C ASP A 148 9.04 -9.52 6.97
N SER A 149 8.43 -9.29 5.80
CA SER A 149 9.15 -9.17 4.53
C SER A 149 9.77 -7.79 4.29
N PHE A 150 9.46 -6.79 5.14
CA PHE A 150 10.00 -5.43 5.01
C PHE A 150 11.24 -5.22 5.89
N SER A 151 12.00 -4.16 5.60
CA SER A 151 13.11 -3.74 6.47
C SER A 151 12.58 -2.94 7.65
N TRP A 152 12.96 -3.33 8.86
CA TRP A 152 12.46 -2.76 10.11
C TRP A 152 13.39 -1.69 10.67
N VAL A 153 12.79 -0.69 11.31
CA VAL A 153 13.47 0.23 12.23
C VAL A 153 13.06 -0.14 13.65
N ASP A 154 14.04 -0.33 14.54
CA ASP A 154 13.78 -0.78 15.91
C ASP A 154 14.13 0.32 16.92
N LEU A 155 13.13 1.09 17.33
CA LEU A 155 13.23 2.11 18.37
C LEU A 155 12.80 1.57 19.75
N SER A 156 12.70 0.24 19.92
CA SER A 156 12.20 -0.36 21.18
C SER A 156 13.10 -0.06 22.39
N GLN A 157 14.39 0.14 22.14
CA GLN A 157 15.41 0.42 23.17
C GLN A 157 15.52 1.91 23.54
N GLY A 158 14.86 2.79 22.79
CA GLY A 158 14.93 4.22 23.01
C GLY A 158 14.57 5.01 21.77
N LEU A 159 13.73 6.02 21.95
CA LEU A 159 13.31 6.92 20.88
C LEU A 159 14.41 7.92 20.47
N ASP A 160 15.35 8.18 21.38
CA ASP A 160 16.42 9.17 21.22
C ASP A 160 17.71 8.58 20.62
N ASP A 161 17.71 7.33 20.12
CA ASP A 161 18.89 6.74 19.49
C ASP A 161 19.17 7.41 18.13
N PRO A 162 20.24 8.22 17.99
CA PRO A 162 20.50 8.97 16.77
C PRO A 162 20.82 8.06 15.59
N ALA A 163 21.44 6.89 15.83
CA ALA A 163 21.81 5.97 14.76
C ALA A 163 20.58 5.30 14.16
N THR A 164 19.65 4.86 15.00
CA THR A 164 18.39 4.27 14.53
C THR A 164 17.49 5.32 13.88
N PHE A 165 17.43 6.53 14.42
CA PHE A 165 16.69 7.62 13.78
C PHE A 165 17.29 7.99 12.41
N ALA A 166 18.61 8.04 12.26
CA ALA A 166 19.24 8.25 10.96
C ALA A 166 18.90 7.15 9.93
N ARG A 167 18.78 5.88 10.38
CA ARG A 167 18.32 4.78 9.50
C ARG A 167 16.87 4.96 9.06
N LEU A 168 16.01 5.49 9.93
CA LEU A 168 14.63 5.84 9.57
C LEU A 168 14.60 6.93 8.50
N LEU A 169 15.40 7.99 8.66
CA LEU A 169 15.51 9.07 7.68
C LEU A 169 16.01 8.57 6.32
N ALA A 170 17.05 7.73 6.31
CA ALA A 170 17.59 7.14 5.08
C ALA A 170 16.57 6.26 4.33
N GLY A 171 15.59 5.66 5.02
CA GLY A 171 14.51 4.93 4.38
C GLY A 171 13.44 5.83 3.73
N LEU A 172 13.46 7.12 4.03
CA LEU A 172 12.48 8.10 3.58
C LEU A 172 13.03 9.06 2.51
N GLU A 173 14.32 8.99 2.15
CA GLU A 173 14.96 9.78 1.09
C GLU A 173 14.70 9.21 -0.32
#